data_AF-D3VDK9-F1
#
_entry.id   AF-D3VDK9-F1
#
_cell.length_a   1.000
_cell.length_b   1.000
_cell.length_c   1.000
_cell.angle_alpha   90.00
_cell.angle_beta   90.00
_cell.angle_gamma   90.00
#
_symmetry.space_group_name_H-M   'P 1'
#
loop_
_entity.id
_entity.type
_entity.pdbx_description
1 polymer ?
#
loop_
_entity_poly.entity_id
_entity_poly.type
_entity_poly.pdbx_seq_one_letter_code
_entity_poly.pdbx_strand_id
1 'polypeptide(L)'
;MLPAGAGLQSRQLFLGYYTLTDYSLIIPPSHRNYKKYPHSLNAVKLVRLVVDKIYQDQRVGEKLLIDAIYRTILVSQQILAIGLFVDPMDSKVIPFYQ
;
A
#
# COMPACT_ATOMS: atom_id res chain seq x y z
N MET A 1 -41.73 -34.07 0.88
CA MET A 1 -40.94 -34.09 2.12
C MET A 1 -39.47 -33.85 1.74
N LEU A 2 -39.03 -32.59 1.71
CA LEU A 2 -37.62 -32.22 1.63
C LEU A 2 -37.24 -31.70 3.03
N PRO A 3 -36.03 -32.00 3.52
CA PRO A 3 -35.15 -30.87 3.77
C PRO A 3 -33.67 -31.20 3.54
N ALA A 4 -32.96 -30.28 2.91
CA ALA A 4 -31.64 -29.84 3.35
C ALA A 4 -31.31 -28.55 2.61
N GLY A 5 -31.78 -27.44 3.15
CA GLY A 5 -31.18 -26.13 2.88
C GLY A 5 -29.77 -26.12 3.46
N ALA A 6 -28.82 -26.67 2.72
CA ALA A 6 -27.42 -26.39 2.95
C ALA A 6 -27.23 -24.92 2.59
N GLY A 7 -27.21 -24.06 3.61
CA GLY A 7 -26.86 -22.66 3.43
C GLY A 7 -25.52 -22.60 2.71
N LEU A 8 -25.53 -22.05 1.49
CA LEU A 8 -24.31 -21.60 0.83
C LEU A 8 -23.73 -20.51 1.74
N GLN A 9 -22.86 -20.89 2.66
CA GLN A 9 -21.94 -19.92 3.23
C GLN A 9 -21.10 -19.41 2.07
N SER A 10 -21.29 -18.14 1.74
CA SER A 10 -20.49 -17.44 0.75
C SER A 10 -19.05 -17.47 1.23
N ARG A 11 -18.26 -18.38 0.66
CA ARG A 11 -16.83 -18.48 0.94
C ARG A 11 -16.19 -17.18 0.47
N GLN A 12 -15.92 -16.28 1.42
CA GLN A 12 -15.27 -15.01 1.13
C GLN A 12 -13.90 -15.30 0.54
N LEU A 13 -13.69 -14.84 -0.69
CA LEU A 13 -12.46 -15.06 -1.41
C LEU A 13 -11.45 -13.99 -1.02
N PHE A 14 -10.35 -14.41 -0.40
CA PHE A 14 -9.25 -13.52 -0.04
C PHE A 14 -8.26 -13.40 -1.22
N LEU A 15 -8.21 -12.23 -1.84
CA LEU A 15 -7.32 -11.94 -2.99
C LEU A 15 -5.98 -11.34 -2.54
N GLY A 16 -6.00 -10.53 -1.49
CA GLY A 16 -4.85 -9.79 -1.00
C GLY A 16 -5.24 -8.64 -0.09
N TYR A 17 -4.26 -8.00 0.53
CA TYR A 17 -4.44 -6.78 1.30
C TYR A 17 -3.16 -5.94 1.28
N TYR A 18 -3.28 -4.71 1.75
CA TYR A 18 -2.14 -3.87 2.10
C TYR A 18 -2.39 -3.11 3.39
N THR A 19 -1.33 -2.54 3.95
CA THR A 19 -1.39 -1.73 5.17
C THR A 19 -0.63 -0.44 4.97
N LEU A 20 -1.27 0.68 5.31
CA LEU A 20 -0.70 2.02 5.31
C LEU A 20 -0.55 2.52 6.74
N THR A 21 0.52 3.27 6.98
CA THR A 21 0.77 3.97 8.25
C THR A 21 1.35 5.35 7.96
N ASP A 22 1.24 6.26 8.94
CA ASP A 22 2.01 7.50 8.91
C ASP A 22 3.52 7.20 8.95
N TYR A 23 4.30 8.09 8.34
CA TYR A 23 5.74 7.94 8.29
C TYR A 23 6.42 9.29 8.31
N SER A 24 7.33 9.49 9.26
CA SER A 24 8.10 10.72 9.37
C SER A 24 9.49 10.54 8.77
N LEU A 25 9.82 11.41 7.82
CA LEU A 25 11.08 11.40 7.07
C LEU A 25 11.97 12.54 7.56
N ILE A 26 13.15 12.19 8.05
CA ILE A 26 14.23 13.15 8.28
C ILE A 26 14.97 13.33 6.98
N ILE A 27 14.86 14.52 6.39
CA ILE A 27 15.51 14.81 5.12
C ILE A 27 16.87 15.45 5.37
N PRO A 28 17.95 14.89 4.80
CA PRO A 28 19.26 15.48 4.97
C PRO A 28 19.30 16.89 4.34
N PRO A 29 19.98 17.87 4.98
CA PRO A 29 20.06 19.25 4.49
C PRO A 29 20.60 19.40 3.05
N SER A 30 21.31 18.38 2.55
CA SER A 30 21.85 18.34 1.19
C SER A 30 20.80 18.13 0.09
N HIS A 31 19.59 17.64 0.42
CA HIS A 31 18.58 17.29 -0.57
C HIS A 31 17.89 18.54 -1.17
N ARG A 32 18.23 18.87 -2.42
CA ARG A 32 17.85 20.14 -3.09
C ARG A 32 16.36 20.46 -3.06
N ASN A 33 15.50 19.46 -3.24
CA ASN A 33 14.06 19.65 -3.37
C ASN A 33 13.37 19.99 -2.03
N TYR A 34 14.01 19.71 -0.90
CA TYR A 34 13.40 19.83 0.42
C TYR A 34 14.16 20.76 1.37
N LYS A 35 15.17 21.50 0.89
CA LYS A 35 15.98 22.43 1.69
C LYS A 35 15.17 23.49 2.45
N LYS A 36 13.96 23.81 1.98
CA LYS A 36 13.07 24.81 2.58
C LYS A 36 12.13 24.25 3.64
N TYR A 37 12.17 22.94 3.91
CA TYR A 37 11.34 22.33 4.95
C TYR A 37 12.15 22.19 6.24
N PRO A 38 11.83 22.99 7.28
CA PRO A 38 12.64 23.07 8.51
C PRO A 38 12.48 21.87 9.45
N HIS A 39 11.59 20.92 9.13
CA HIS A 39 11.20 19.81 10.01
C HIS A 39 11.05 18.50 9.23
N SER A 40 10.92 17.39 9.97
CA SER A 40 10.62 16.08 9.42
C SER A 40 9.36 16.12 8.55
N LEU A 41 9.45 15.55 7.35
CA LEU A 41 8.34 15.50 6.42
C LEU A 41 7.47 14.28 6.68
N ASN A 42 6.16 14.51 6.73
CA ASN A 42 5.20 13.43 6.81
C ASN A 42 5.03 12.78 5.43
N ALA A 43 4.87 11.47 5.46
CA ALA A 43 4.64 10.59 4.33
C ALA A 43 3.71 9.47 4.77
N VAL A 44 3.28 8.66 3.80
CA VAL A 44 2.59 7.41 4.05
C VAL A 44 3.54 6.27 3.75
N LYS A 45 3.57 5.24 4.59
CA LYS A 45 4.36 4.04 4.36
C LYS A 45 3.48 2.83 4.06
N LEU A 46 3.78 2.18 2.95
CA LEU A 46 3.25 0.87 2.60
C LEU A 46 4.03 -0.19 3.38
N VAL A 47 3.51 -0.58 4.53
CA VAL A 47 4.18 -1.55 5.44
C VAL A 47 4.14 -2.95 4.85
N ARG A 48 3.03 -3.28 4.19
CA ARG A 48 2.80 -4.59 3.61
C ARG A 48 1.89 -4.45 2.40
N LEU A 49 2.19 -5.21 1.36
CA LEU A 49 1.31 -5.51 0.24
C LEU A 49 1.46 -7.00 -0.04
N VAL A 50 0.36 -7.74 0.07
CA VAL A 50 0.36 -9.19 -0.13
C VAL A 50 -0.81 -9.59 -1.02
N VAL A 51 -0.54 -10.56 -1.88
CA VAL A 51 -1.51 -11.17 -2.79
C VAL A 51 -1.47 -12.67 -2.51
N ASP A 52 -2.64 -13.28 -2.41
CA ASP A 52 -2.73 -14.74 -2.28
C ASP A 52 -2.04 -15.41 -3.47
N LYS A 53 -1.30 -16.50 -3.21
CA LYS A 53 -0.48 -17.18 -4.22
C LYS A 53 -1.26 -17.56 -5.47
N ILE A 54 -2.52 -17.96 -5.33
CA ILE A 54 -3.34 -18.39 -6.49
C ILE A 54 -3.75 -17.21 -7.39
N TYR A 55 -3.59 -15.97 -6.91
CA TYR A 55 -3.94 -14.73 -7.61
C TYR A 55 -2.71 -13.87 -7.96
N GLN A 56 -1.51 -14.39 -7.74
CA GLN A 56 -0.28 -13.76 -8.24
C GLN A 56 -0.24 -13.81 -9.78
N ASP A 57 0.51 -12.88 -10.38
CA ASP A 57 0.63 -12.68 -11.83
C ASP A 57 -0.68 -12.36 -12.58
N GLN A 58 -1.78 -12.14 -11.85
CA GLN A 58 -3.09 -11.73 -12.39
C GLN A 58 -3.35 -10.22 -12.19
N ARG A 59 -2.29 -9.46 -12.01
CA ARG A 59 -2.32 -8.00 -11.80
C ARG A 59 -3.02 -7.53 -10.53
N VAL A 60 -3.23 -8.41 -9.56
CA VAL A 60 -3.91 -8.08 -8.29
C VAL A 60 -3.04 -7.15 -7.43
N GLY A 61 -1.73 -7.38 -7.41
CA GLY A 61 -0.79 -6.55 -6.64
C GLY A 61 -0.76 -5.11 -7.14
N GLU A 62 -0.75 -4.91 -8.46
CA GLU A 62 -0.76 -3.58 -9.09
C GLU A 62 -2.07 -2.84 -8.79
N LYS A 63 -3.20 -3.54 -8.80
CA LYS A 63 -4.49 -2.93 -8.42
C LYS A 63 -4.49 -2.48 -6.96
N LEU A 64 -3.96 -3.30 -6.06
CA LEU A 64 -3.80 -2.93 -4.65
C LEU A 64 -2.84 -1.75 -4.47
N LEU A 65 -1.75 -1.70 -5.23
CA LEU A 65 -0.79 -0.59 -5.20
C LEU A 65 -1.41 0.71 -5.71
N ILE A 66 -2.19 0.66 -6.80
CA ILE A 66 -2.95 1.81 -7.31
C ILE A 66 -3.93 2.33 -6.25
N ASP A 67 -4.67 1.43 -5.58
CA ASP A 67 -5.58 1.81 -4.49
C ASP A 67 -4.81 2.45 -3.32
N ALA A 68 -3.64 1.91 -2.95
CA ALA A 68 -2.79 2.48 -1.91
C ALA A 68 -2.28 3.89 -2.25
N ILE A 69 -1.89 4.13 -3.52
CA ILE A 69 -1.51 5.45 -4.02
C ILE A 69 -2.70 6.41 -3.95
N TYR A 70 -3.88 5.96 -4.41
CA TYR A 70 -5.10 6.77 -4.35
C TYR A 70 -5.44 7.17 -2.92
N ARG A 71 -5.37 6.24 -1.95
CA ARG A 71 -5.59 6.57 -0.53
C ARG A 71 -4.54 7.53 0.02
N THR A 72 -3.30 7.43 -0.43
CA THR A 72 -2.24 8.38 -0.04
C THR A 72 -2.55 9.79 -0.55
N ILE A 73 -3.10 9.92 -1.77
CA ILE A 73 -3.57 11.20 -2.30
C ILE A 73 -4.74 11.75 -1.48
N LEU A 74 -5.69 10.91 -1.06
CA LEU A 74 -6.79 11.36 -0.19
C LEU A 74 -6.27 11.85 1.17
N VAL A 75 -5.30 11.14 1.76
CA VAL A 75 -4.65 11.58 3.01
C VAL A 75 -3.94 12.92 2.81
N SER A 76 -3.28 13.13 1.66
CA SER A 76 -2.54 14.37 1.39
C SER A 76 -3.45 15.61 1.24
N GLN A 77 -4.75 15.43 1.03
CA GLN A 77 -5.74 16.52 1.00
C GLN A 77 -6.08 17.04 2.41
N GLN A 78 -5.84 16.26 3.46
CA GLN A 78 -6.18 16.62 4.84
C GLN A 78 -4.95 16.95 5.68
N ILE A 79 -3.84 16.23 5.46
CA ILE A 79 -2.56 16.45 6.13
C ILE A 79 -1.46 16.50 5.09
N LEU A 80 -0.36 17.21 5.39
CA LEU A 80 0.79 17.19 4.50
C LEU A 80 1.37 15.77 4.46
N ALA A 81 1.32 15.11 3.31
CA ALA A 81 1.96 13.84 3.04
C ALA A 81 2.71 13.95 1.71
N ILE A 82 4.03 13.80 1.73
CA ILE A 82 4.88 14.06 0.54
C ILE A 82 4.90 12.92 -0.47
N GLY A 83 4.34 11.76 -0.12
CA GLY A 83 4.30 10.60 -0.99
C GLY A 83 4.07 9.29 -0.25
N LEU A 84 4.04 8.21 -1.03
CA LEU A 84 3.99 6.83 -0.56
C LEU A 84 5.40 6.24 -0.60
N PHE A 85 5.85 5.66 0.51
CA PHE A 85 7.15 5.04 0.66
C PHE A 85 6.99 3.55 0.91
N VAL A 86 7.88 2.76 0.33
CA VAL A 86 7.93 1.31 0.51
C VAL A 86 9.37 0.90 0.74
N ASP A 87 9.57 -0.07 1.63
CA ASP A 87 10.84 -0.77 1.77
C ASP A 87 10.66 -2.17 1.19
N PRO A 88 11.15 -2.43 -0.03
CA PRO A 88 11.14 -3.76 -0.63
C PRO A 88 11.81 -4.78 0.29
N MET A 89 11.16 -5.92 0.51
CA MET A 89 11.68 -6.97 1.41
C MET A 89 12.99 -7.57 0.90
N ASP A 90 13.14 -7.69 -0.42
CA ASP A 90 14.37 -8.13 -1.07
C ASP A 90 14.54 -7.48 -2.45
N SER A 91 15.68 -7.71 -3.10
CA SER A 91 15.98 -7.15 -4.41
C SER A 91 15.10 -7.69 -5.54
N LYS A 92 14.46 -8.84 -5.36
CA LYS A 92 13.62 -9.48 -6.39
C LYS A 92 12.27 -8.80 -6.54
N VAL A 93 11.78 -8.13 -5.48
CA VAL A 93 10.51 -7.39 -5.52
C VAL A 93 10.69 -5.93 -5.96
N ILE A 94 11.92 -5.40 -6.05
CA ILE A 94 12.16 -4.03 -6.52
C ILE A 94 11.52 -3.74 -7.89
N PRO A 95 11.64 -4.61 -8.91
CA PRO A 95 11.04 -4.36 -10.22
C PRO A 95 9.52 -4.24 -10.22
N PHE A 96 8.83 -4.74 -9.19
CA PHE A 96 7.37 -4.54 -9.06
C PHE A 96 7.01 -3.09 -8.70
N TYR A 97 7.90 -2.35 -8.05
CA TYR A 97 7.67 -0.97 -7.60
C TYR A 97 8.31 0.11 -8.51
N GLN A 98 9.15 -0.27 -9.47
CA GLN A 98 9.82 0.63 -10.42
C GLN A 98 9.00 0.80 -11.70
#